data_AF-A0AAU9IIQ4-F1
#
_entry.id   AF-A0AAU9IIQ4-F1
#
_cell.length_a   1.000
_cell.length_b   1.000
_cell.length_c   1.000
_cell.angle_alpha   90.00
_cell.angle_beta   90.00
_cell.angle_gamma   90.00
#
_symmetry.space_group_name_H-M   'P 1'
#
loop_
_entity.id
_entity.type
_entity.pdbx_description
1 polymer ?
#
loop_
_entity_poly.entity_id
_entity_poly.type
_entity_poly.pdbx_seq_one_letter_code
_entity_poly.pdbx_strand_id
1 'polypeptide(L)'
;MRPATVMSNPISQTFHHAKTRSYTPGLTRFSTSRKHARNASQLDSYIAPLAGIHHSQFPPKESERREITGHMGALKKIFNSFREDYEKADKKLEALNSQFSQYNTIEEISGLRAARQEGKIKSLKKKTEETQRLQIEENFNRQVNLHVLERMRQTKIHMDFKKNSMKEQIKVLDYYLRDEQRKQLTSRDGQFKGIFAFKSLQQSVNDEQKAHNLQLEMIEKEYKYTKKANNKREDRKHRQEEIAEAAANEDRDLRYNKTREALMLNKLWYKYLGNALKIQMEQSKSIEEAFQKIRVVTGLYDIQEVVQRFLTREQSYAQLATMVTECKAICNNYKNKNTELSDLIHEFKLAEQTNKNVNTEILKNKIADCYEDLTKEKDKYFRSKKTRTNILLWAKKMLMKFNKGHTDQKNEDIKEVMQSLANEVKFAIQKTKELGAPLNIAKKESLSEIQGIFKRLNPELQVKMMRIDPEEILKKEASVEDLAPASYSPEIVEEIPDKKYKLHPFVPEKENSSSFRHSKYDKHK
;
A
#
# COMPACT_ATOMS: atom_id res chain seq x y z
N MET A 1 -37.13 11.82 17.75
CA MET A 1 -37.94 13.04 17.51
C MET A 1 -39.40 12.64 17.38
N ARG A 2 -40.26 13.08 18.30
CA ARG A 2 -41.72 12.90 18.26
C ARG A 2 -42.36 13.94 17.31
N PRO A 3 -43.62 13.76 16.89
CA PRO A 3 -44.67 14.41 17.69
C PRO A 3 -45.90 13.55 17.96
N ALA A 4 -46.49 13.86 19.11
CA ALA A 4 -47.84 13.58 19.53
C ALA A 4 -48.71 14.81 19.22
N THR A 5 -49.97 14.62 18.83
CA THR A 5 -51.03 15.56 19.24
C THR A 5 -52.40 14.90 19.17
N VAL A 6 -52.98 14.78 20.35
CA VAL A 6 -54.38 14.53 20.67
C VAL A 6 -55.16 15.83 20.41
N MET A 7 -56.35 15.74 19.83
CA MET A 7 -57.36 16.80 19.91
C MET A 7 -58.73 16.19 20.15
N SER A 8 -59.32 16.58 21.27
CA SER A 8 -60.64 16.23 21.78
C SER A 8 -61.45 17.51 21.99
N ASN A 9 -62.73 17.50 21.56
CA ASN A 9 -63.87 18.33 22.02
C ASN A 9 -63.84 19.86 21.73
N PRO A 10 -64.98 20.63 21.78
CA PRO A 10 -66.25 20.37 22.50
C PRO A 10 -67.61 20.83 21.87
N ILE A 11 -68.71 20.28 22.42
CA ILE A 11 -69.98 20.88 22.92
C ILE A 11 -70.71 22.01 22.14
N SER A 12 -72.00 21.74 21.83
CA SER A 12 -73.17 22.65 22.00
C SER A 12 -74.47 21.81 21.93
N GLN A 13 -75.17 21.43 23.03
CA GLN A 13 -76.21 22.17 23.78
C GLN A 13 -77.30 22.81 22.88
N THR A 14 -78.50 22.23 22.70
CA THR A 14 -79.76 22.17 23.53
C THR A 14 -80.87 23.11 23.01
N PHE A 15 -82.13 22.80 23.38
CA PHE A 15 -83.42 23.48 23.14
C PHE A 15 -84.23 23.06 21.90
N HIS A 16 -85.56 22.92 21.93
CA HIS A 16 -86.58 22.51 22.92
C HIS A 16 -87.89 22.38 22.10
N HIS A 17 -88.79 21.48 22.53
CA HIS A 17 -90.25 21.42 22.31
C HIS A 17 -90.91 21.83 20.98
N ALA A 18 -91.76 20.91 20.46
CA ALA A 18 -93.22 21.13 20.46
C ALA A 18 -93.98 19.83 20.15
N LYS A 19 -94.71 19.33 21.15
CA LYS A 19 -95.93 18.54 20.96
C LYS A 19 -97.06 19.53 20.72
N THR A 20 -97.87 19.34 19.69
CA THR A 20 -99.24 19.87 19.67
C THR A 20 -100.19 18.82 19.11
N ARG A 21 -101.05 18.35 20.03
CA ARG A 21 -102.39 17.82 19.78
C ARG A 21 -103.23 18.87 19.06
N SER A 22 -104.20 18.41 18.27
CA SER A 22 -105.59 18.92 18.15
C SER A 22 -106.11 18.62 16.74
N TYR A 23 -107.38 18.39 16.44
CA TYR A 23 -108.64 18.28 17.16
C TYR A 23 -109.59 17.63 16.13
N THR A 24 -110.46 16.71 16.58
CA THR A 24 -111.76 16.51 15.93
C THR A 24 -112.61 17.77 16.10
N PRO A 25 -113.47 18.06 15.13
CA PRO A 25 -114.90 18.08 15.43
C PRO A 25 -115.65 17.29 14.34
N GLY A 26 -116.76 16.62 14.58
CA GLY A 26 -117.81 16.86 15.55
C GLY A 26 -119.11 16.55 14.81
N LEU A 27 -119.87 15.60 15.35
CA LEU A 27 -121.22 15.28 14.90
C LEU A 27 -122.13 16.51 14.94
N THR A 28 -123.09 16.58 14.02
CA THR A 28 -124.46 17.01 14.34
C THR A 28 -125.49 16.24 13.52
N ARG A 29 -126.25 15.38 14.21
CA ARG A 29 -127.65 15.05 13.90
C ARG A 29 -128.52 16.22 14.40
N PHE A 30 -129.48 16.68 13.60
CA PHE A 30 -130.76 17.31 13.97
C PHE A 30 -131.59 17.25 12.67
N SER A 31 -132.66 16.46 12.51
CA SER A 31 -133.95 16.42 13.22
C SER A 31 -134.80 17.69 13.06
N THR A 32 -136.09 17.43 12.79
CA THR A 32 -137.27 18.32 12.89
C THR A 32 -137.57 19.28 11.74
N SER A 33 -138.74 19.09 11.11
CA SER A 33 -139.96 19.90 11.36
C SER A 33 -140.97 19.63 10.24
N ARG A 34 -142.05 18.87 10.47
CA ARG A 34 -143.36 19.28 11.02
C ARG A 34 -144.07 20.44 10.29
N LYS A 35 -145.26 20.07 9.77
CA LYS A 35 -146.57 20.73 9.89
C LYS A 35 -146.73 22.11 9.26
N HIS A 36 -147.73 22.26 8.39
CA HIS A 36 -149.10 22.70 8.73
C HIS A 36 -149.94 22.73 7.44
N ALA A 37 -151.14 22.14 7.45
CA ALA A 37 -152.45 22.80 7.60
C ALA A 37 -152.84 23.61 6.34
N ARG A 38 -154.02 23.48 5.76
CA ARG A 38 -155.38 23.61 6.32
C ARG A 38 -156.34 22.82 5.39
N ASN A 39 -157.33 22.09 5.92
CA ASN A 39 -158.64 22.61 6.38
C ASN A 39 -159.30 23.46 5.29
N ALA A 40 -160.58 23.33 4.97
CA ALA A 40 -161.66 22.52 5.51
C ALA A 40 -162.89 22.80 4.61
N SER A 41 -163.94 22.01 4.81
CA SER A 41 -165.32 22.48 4.99
C SER A 41 -165.97 23.26 3.84
N GLN A 42 -167.23 23.06 3.50
CA GLN A 42 -168.31 22.28 4.07
C GLN A 42 -169.54 22.71 3.26
N LEU A 43 -170.52 21.82 3.25
CA LEU A 43 -171.92 22.10 3.46
C LEU A 43 -172.71 22.91 2.41
N ASP A 44 -173.87 22.29 2.21
CA ASP A 44 -175.19 22.91 2.24
C ASP A 44 -175.76 23.38 0.91
N SER A 45 -177.04 23.20 0.66
CA SER A 45 -178.10 22.32 1.19
C SER A 45 -179.33 22.77 0.41
N TYR A 46 -180.22 21.81 0.16
CA TYR A 46 -181.68 21.96 0.10
C TYR A 46 -182.31 23.27 -0.45
N ILE A 47 -183.30 23.09 -1.32
CA ILE A 47 -184.71 23.50 -1.11
C ILE A 47 -185.48 23.18 -2.41
N ALA A 48 -186.30 22.13 -2.35
CA ALA A 48 -187.53 21.99 -3.13
C ALA A 48 -188.63 22.82 -2.40
N PRO A 49 -189.96 22.59 -2.50
CA PRO A 49 -190.87 22.05 -3.53
C PRO A 49 -192.17 22.93 -3.65
N LEU A 50 -193.29 22.31 -4.09
CA LEU A 50 -194.73 22.72 -4.04
C LEU A 50 -195.19 23.71 -5.13
N ALA A 51 -196.43 23.70 -5.63
CA ALA A 51 -197.67 22.89 -5.61
C ALA A 51 -198.57 23.59 -6.68
N GLY A 52 -199.64 23.10 -7.29
CA GLY A 52 -200.67 22.13 -6.94
C GLY A 52 -202.05 22.79 -7.17
N ILE A 53 -202.99 22.02 -7.75
CA ILE A 53 -204.44 22.00 -7.40
C ILE A 53 -205.46 22.94 -8.13
N HIS A 54 -206.30 22.28 -8.95
CA HIS A 54 -207.78 22.24 -9.07
C HIS A 54 -208.73 23.48 -9.17
N HIS A 55 -209.87 23.20 -9.87
CA HIS A 55 -211.26 23.70 -9.67
C HIS A 55 -211.58 25.13 -10.18
N SER A 56 -212.76 25.54 -10.66
CA SER A 56 -214.09 24.95 -10.95
C SER A 56 -215.02 26.01 -11.62
N GLN A 57 -216.04 25.55 -12.35
CA GLN A 57 -217.44 26.05 -12.43
C GLN A 57 -217.89 27.40 -13.10
N PHE A 58 -218.80 27.24 -14.09
CA PHE A 58 -220.06 27.97 -14.42
C PHE A 58 -220.07 29.42 -15.01
N PRO A 59 -221.13 29.83 -15.76
CA PRO A 59 -221.07 30.59 -17.02
C PRO A 59 -221.53 32.06 -16.89
N PRO A 60 -221.22 32.96 -17.85
CA PRO A 60 -222.32 33.62 -18.59
C PRO A 60 -222.00 34.14 -20.02
N LYS A 61 -223.08 34.25 -20.81
CA LYS A 61 -223.50 35.24 -21.83
C LYS A 61 -222.52 35.68 -22.95
N GLU A 62 -222.96 35.47 -24.19
CA GLU A 62 -222.29 35.61 -25.50
C GLU A 62 -221.79 37.03 -25.93
N SER A 63 -221.67 38.00 -25.01
CA SER A 63 -221.30 39.37 -25.38
C SER A 63 -219.81 39.74 -25.17
N GLU A 64 -219.03 38.98 -24.38
CA GLU A 64 -217.65 39.37 -23.97
C GLU A 64 -216.51 38.68 -24.76
N ARG A 65 -216.81 37.71 -25.65
CA ARG A 65 -215.77 36.92 -26.36
C ARG A 65 -214.90 37.70 -27.35
N ARG A 66 -215.28 38.92 -27.78
CA ARG A 66 -214.47 39.69 -28.74
C ARG A 66 -213.38 40.55 -28.10
N GLU A 67 -213.53 40.99 -26.85
CA GLU A 67 -212.52 41.85 -26.21
C GLU A 67 -211.37 41.05 -25.56
N ILE A 68 -211.66 39.88 -24.96
CA ILE A 68 -210.63 39.03 -24.35
C ILE A 68 -209.65 38.46 -25.39
N THR A 69 -210.11 38.23 -26.62
CA THR A 69 -209.25 37.77 -27.73
C THR A 69 -208.21 38.83 -28.15
N GLY A 70 -208.53 40.12 -27.95
CA GLY A 70 -207.60 41.22 -28.24
C GLY A 70 -206.47 41.34 -27.20
N HIS A 71 -206.79 41.24 -25.91
CA HIS A 71 -205.78 41.34 -24.85
C HIS A 71 -204.80 40.16 -24.81
N MET A 72 -205.25 38.96 -25.17
CA MET A 72 -204.38 37.77 -25.19
C MET A 72 -203.38 37.78 -26.35
N GLY A 73 -203.70 38.47 -27.45
CA GLY A 73 -202.75 38.72 -28.54
C GLY A 73 -201.60 39.65 -28.14
N ALA A 74 -201.86 40.68 -27.31
CA ALA A 74 -200.84 41.62 -26.84
C ALA A 74 -199.87 40.98 -25.84
N LEU A 75 -200.38 40.19 -24.88
CA LEU A 75 -199.56 39.46 -23.90
C LEU A 75 -198.59 38.47 -24.56
N LYS A 76 -199.02 37.79 -25.63
CA LYS A 76 -198.19 36.84 -26.36
C LYS A 76 -197.00 37.51 -27.08
N LYS A 77 -197.19 38.74 -27.59
CA LYS A 77 -196.11 39.53 -28.19
C LYS A 77 -195.08 39.99 -27.15
N ILE A 78 -195.53 40.45 -25.99
CA ILE A 78 -194.65 40.89 -24.91
C ILE A 78 -193.81 39.72 -24.40
N PHE A 79 -194.42 38.55 -24.17
CA PHE A 79 -193.72 37.34 -23.74
C PHE A 79 -192.67 36.87 -24.75
N ASN A 80 -193.00 36.89 -26.05
CA ASN A 80 -192.04 36.52 -27.10
C ASN A 80 -190.86 37.52 -27.17
N SER A 81 -191.08 38.81 -26.94
CA SER A 81 -189.98 39.80 -26.90
C SER A 81 -189.03 39.57 -25.72
N PHE A 82 -189.55 39.28 -24.54
CA PHE A 82 -188.72 38.96 -23.37
C PHE A 82 -187.92 37.68 -23.59
N ARG A 83 -188.53 36.65 -24.17
CA ARG A 83 -187.83 35.41 -24.50
C ARG A 83 -186.67 35.64 -25.46
N GLU A 84 -186.86 36.45 -26.50
CA GLU A 84 -185.79 36.81 -27.43
C GLU A 84 -184.62 37.53 -26.73
N ASP A 85 -184.92 38.43 -25.79
CA ASP A 85 -183.88 39.19 -25.09
C ASP A 85 -183.13 38.33 -24.07
N TYR A 86 -183.80 37.37 -23.43
CA TYR A 86 -183.13 36.34 -22.62
C TYR A 86 -182.24 35.45 -23.49
N GLU A 87 -182.71 34.99 -24.65
CA GLU A 87 -181.88 34.19 -25.57
C GLU A 87 -180.68 34.98 -26.10
N LYS A 88 -180.81 36.30 -26.31
CA LYS A 88 -179.67 37.18 -26.68
C LYS A 88 -178.68 37.36 -25.51
N ALA A 89 -179.18 37.50 -24.29
CA ALA A 89 -178.35 37.61 -23.09
C ALA A 89 -177.58 36.30 -22.82
N ASP A 90 -178.25 35.16 -22.95
CA ASP A 90 -177.63 33.83 -22.81
C ASP A 90 -176.54 33.60 -23.87
N LYS A 91 -176.81 33.95 -25.14
CA LYS A 91 -175.80 33.89 -26.20
C LYS A 91 -174.59 34.79 -25.93
N LYS A 92 -174.78 35.97 -25.34
CA LYS A 92 -173.67 36.84 -24.92
C LYS A 92 -172.89 36.25 -23.74
N LEU A 93 -173.58 35.62 -22.81
CA LEU A 93 -172.99 35.00 -21.63
C LEU A 93 -172.19 33.75 -22.02
N GLU A 94 -172.70 32.94 -22.95
CA GLU A 94 -171.96 31.85 -23.60
C GLU A 94 -170.73 32.35 -24.36
N ALA A 95 -170.85 33.45 -25.12
CA ALA A 95 -169.72 34.03 -25.84
C ALA A 95 -168.62 34.54 -24.89
N LEU A 96 -168.98 35.21 -23.80
CA LEU A 96 -168.05 35.66 -22.77
C LEU A 96 -167.41 34.49 -22.02
N ASN A 97 -168.18 33.44 -21.69
CA ASN A 97 -167.64 32.22 -21.07
C ASN A 97 -166.70 31.47 -22.02
N SER A 98 -166.98 31.48 -23.32
CA SER A 98 -166.09 30.92 -24.34
C SER A 98 -164.79 31.69 -24.44
N GLN A 99 -164.84 33.03 -24.47
CA GLN A 99 -163.65 33.88 -24.45
C GLN A 99 -162.86 33.73 -23.16
N PHE A 100 -163.51 33.67 -22.01
CA PHE A 100 -162.87 33.45 -20.72
C PHE A 100 -162.16 32.08 -20.67
N SER A 101 -162.80 31.04 -21.23
CA SER A 101 -162.17 29.73 -21.38
C SER A 101 -160.94 29.79 -22.29
N GLN A 102 -161.00 30.53 -23.40
CA GLN A 102 -159.84 30.75 -24.28
C GLN A 102 -158.71 31.48 -23.57
N TYR A 103 -159.01 32.54 -22.80
CA TYR A 103 -157.99 33.24 -22.02
C TYR A 103 -157.36 32.35 -20.97
N ASN A 104 -158.14 31.54 -20.25
CA ASN A 104 -157.60 30.56 -19.30
C ASN A 104 -156.69 29.54 -20.00
N THR A 105 -157.06 29.04 -21.19
CA THR A 105 -156.17 28.13 -21.94
C THR A 105 -154.88 28.82 -22.40
N ILE A 106 -154.94 30.08 -22.81
CA ILE A 106 -153.75 30.86 -23.18
C ILE A 106 -152.86 31.11 -21.96
N GLU A 107 -153.46 31.42 -20.82
CA GLU A 107 -152.76 31.64 -19.56
C GLU A 107 -152.07 30.34 -19.09
N GLU A 108 -152.76 29.20 -19.13
CA GLU A 108 -152.19 27.88 -18.85
C GLU A 108 -151.04 27.54 -19.81
N ILE A 109 -151.22 27.73 -21.12
CA ILE A 109 -150.18 27.48 -22.12
C ILE A 109 -148.97 28.41 -21.89
N SER A 110 -149.21 29.68 -21.56
CA SER A 110 -148.16 30.66 -21.28
C SER A 110 -147.40 30.32 -19.99
N GLY A 111 -148.11 29.88 -18.95
CA GLY A 111 -147.55 29.42 -17.68
C GLY A 111 -146.71 28.15 -17.86
N LEU A 112 -147.20 27.17 -18.63
CA LEU A 112 -146.43 25.98 -18.99
C LEU A 112 -145.18 26.32 -19.81
N ARG A 113 -145.27 27.27 -20.75
CA ARG A 113 -144.13 27.73 -21.55
C ARG A 113 -143.11 28.47 -20.68
N ALA A 114 -143.56 29.33 -19.78
CA ALA A 114 -142.72 30.05 -18.82
C ALA A 114 -142.04 29.06 -17.86
N ALA A 115 -142.76 28.10 -17.30
CA ALA A 115 -142.20 27.05 -16.45
C ALA A 115 -141.17 26.18 -17.19
N ARG A 116 -141.42 25.84 -18.47
CA ARG A 116 -140.45 25.12 -19.31
C ARG A 116 -139.20 25.95 -19.59
N GLN A 117 -139.35 27.24 -19.89
CA GLN A 117 -138.23 28.16 -20.07
C GLN A 117 -137.46 28.35 -18.76
N GLU A 118 -138.13 28.47 -17.63
CA GLU A 118 -137.53 28.59 -16.30
C GLU A 118 -136.77 27.30 -15.94
N GLY A 119 -137.31 26.13 -16.22
CA GLY A 119 -136.60 24.85 -16.07
C GLY A 119 -135.36 24.75 -16.96
N LYS A 120 -135.44 25.27 -18.19
CA LYS A 120 -134.29 25.36 -19.09
C LYS A 120 -133.25 26.36 -18.56
N ILE A 121 -133.67 27.51 -18.04
CA ILE A 121 -132.78 28.49 -17.40
C ILE A 121 -132.11 27.89 -16.17
N LYS A 122 -132.85 27.20 -15.30
CA LYS A 122 -132.31 26.52 -14.11
C LYS A 122 -131.29 25.45 -14.47
N SER A 123 -131.58 24.61 -15.47
CA SER A 123 -130.62 23.58 -15.92
C SER A 123 -129.38 24.17 -16.61
N LEU A 124 -129.53 25.25 -17.38
CA LEU A 124 -128.39 25.97 -17.96
C LEU A 124 -127.55 26.65 -16.88
N LYS A 125 -128.17 27.31 -15.89
CA LYS A 125 -127.47 27.89 -14.72
C LYS A 125 -126.67 26.84 -13.97
N LYS A 126 -127.27 25.68 -13.70
CA LYS A 126 -126.58 24.55 -13.05
C LYS A 126 -125.37 24.08 -13.88
N LYS A 127 -125.51 23.94 -15.21
CA LYS A 127 -124.39 23.58 -16.09
C LYS A 127 -123.30 24.66 -16.14
N THR A 128 -123.66 25.94 -16.13
CA THR A 128 -122.68 27.03 -16.06
C THR A 128 -121.93 27.06 -14.73
N GLU A 129 -122.62 26.78 -13.61
CA GLU A 129 -121.99 26.67 -12.29
C GLU A 129 -121.06 25.44 -12.22
N GLU A 130 -121.49 24.29 -12.76
CA GLU A 130 -120.65 23.09 -12.84
C GLU A 130 -119.39 23.31 -13.68
N THR A 131 -119.51 23.95 -14.85
CA THR A 131 -118.36 24.28 -15.71
C THR A 131 -117.44 25.31 -15.07
N GLN A 132 -117.97 26.32 -14.38
CA GLN A 132 -117.17 27.26 -13.59
C GLN A 132 -116.40 26.56 -12.47
N ARG A 133 -117.06 25.63 -11.76
CA ARG A 133 -116.41 24.83 -10.72
C ARG A 133 -115.26 24.00 -11.29
N LEU A 134 -115.48 23.32 -12.42
CA LEU A 134 -114.43 22.57 -13.11
C LEU A 134 -113.28 23.48 -13.58
N GLN A 135 -113.59 24.68 -14.06
CA GLN A 135 -112.56 25.65 -14.46
C GLN A 135 -111.72 26.13 -13.26
N ILE A 136 -112.33 26.32 -12.10
CA ILE A 136 -111.62 26.66 -10.85
C ILE A 136 -110.71 25.50 -10.43
N GLU A 137 -111.21 24.26 -10.50
CA GLU A 137 -110.44 23.05 -10.18
C GLU A 137 -109.26 22.86 -11.13
N GLU A 138 -109.47 23.02 -12.44
CA GLU A 138 -108.40 22.96 -13.45
C GLU A 138 -107.36 24.07 -13.26
N ASN A 139 -107.79 25.30 -12.93
CA ASN A 139 -106.86 26.38 -12.62
C ASN A 139 -106.03 26.08 -11.37
N PHE A 140 -106.65 25.49 -10.34
CA PHE A 140 -105.94 25.04 -9.15
C PHE A 140 -104.94 23.93 -9.48
N ASN A 141 -105.35 22.91 -10.24
CA ASN A 141 -104.47 21.83 -10.69
C ASN A 141 -103.30 22.36 -11.53
N ARG A 142 -103.55 23.34 -12.40
CA ARG A 142 -102.50 24.05 -13.15
C ARG A 142 -101.50 24.74 -12.22
N GLN A 143 -101.96 25.43 -11.17
CA GLN A 143 -101.08 26.06 -10.20
C GLN A 143 -100.24 25.03 -9.43
N VAL A 144 -100.86 23.92 -9.00
CA VAL A 144 -100.16 22.81 -8.34
C VAL A 144 -99.08 22.23 -9.26
N ASN A 145 -99.41 21.97 -10.53
CA ASN A 145 -98.46 21.45 -11.51
C ASN A 145 -97.31 22.43 -11.80
N LEU A 146 -97.58 23.73 -11.88
CA LEU A 146 -96.54 24.76 -12.00
C LEU A 146 -95.60 24.77 -10.79
N HIS A 147 -96.15 24.66 -9.58
CA HIS A 147 -95.34 24.57 -8.36
C HIS A 147 -94.48 23.29 -8.31
N VAL A 148 -95.04 22.15 -8.73
CA VAL A 148 -94.28 20.88 -8.84
C VAL A 148 -93.15 21.01 -9.86
N LEU A 149 -93.41 21.59 -11.03
CA LEU A 149 -92.39 21.85 -12.05
C LEU A 149 -91.28 22.76 -11.53
N GLU A 150 -91.63 23.80 -10.78
CA GLU A 150 -90.65 24.71 -10.19
C GLU A 150 -89.77 24.01 -9.15
N ARG A 151 -90.37 23.20 -8.27
CA ARG A 151 -89.63 22.37 -7.32
C ARG A 151 -88.70 21.37 -8.02
N MET A 152 -89.16 20.76 -9.13
CA MET A 152 -88.33 19.85 -9.92
C MET A 152 -87.15 20.59 -10.58
N ARG A 153 -87.35 21.81 -11.07
CA ARG A 153 -86.27 22.66 -11.60
C ARG A 153 -85.25 22.99 -10.52
N GLN A 154 -85.70 23.42 -9.34
CA GLN A 154 -84.82 23.70 -8.20
C GLN A 154 -84.02 22.46 -7.79
N THR A 155 -84.68 21.29 -7.74
CA THR A 155 -84.01 20.02 -7.43
C THR A 155 -82.97 19.66 -8.48
N LYS A 156 -83.28 19.84 -9.76
CA LYS A 156 -82.33 19.63 -10.86
C LYS A 156 -81.11 20.53 -10.72
N ILE A 157 -81.32 21.83 -10.48
CA ILE A 157 -80.24 22.81 -10.26
C ILE A 157 -79.37 22.39 -9.08
N HIS A 158 -79.96 21.98 -7.95
CA HIS A 158 -79.22 21.48 -6.79
C HIS A 158 -78.37 20.24 -7.12
N MET A 159 -78.93 19.28 -7.87
CA MET A 159 -78.21 18.10 -8.32
C MET A 159 -77.06 18.43 -9.29
N ASP A 160 -77.25 19.40 -10.18
CA ASP A 160 -76.21 19.88 -11.09
C ASP A 160 -75.07 20.59 -10.32
N PHE A 161 -75.38 21.40 -9.30
CA PHE A 161 -74.38 21.96 -8.40
C PHE A 161 -73.60 20.88 -7.66
N LYS A 162 -74.28 19.87 -7.09
CA LYS A 162 -73.64 18.76 -6.40
C LYS A 162 -72.75 17.95 -7.35
N LYS A 163 -73.21 17.69 -8.58
CA LYS A 163 -72.44 17.01 -9.63
C LYS A 163 -71.18 17.80 -9.99
N ASN A 164 -71.27 19.12 -10.13
CA ASN A 164 -70.11 19.96 -10.45
C ASN A 164 -69.12 20.02 -9.27
N SER A 165 -69.60 20.15 -8.03
CA SER A 165 -68.77 20.08 -6.84
C SER A 165 -68.00 18.74 -6.74
N MET A 166 -68.68 17.61 -6.99
CA MET A 166 -68.02 16.30 -7.02
C MET A 166 -66.99 16.19 -8.15
N LYS A 167 -67.27 16.76 -9.34
CA LYS A 167 -66.29 16.81 -10.43
C LYS A 167 -65.05 17.61 -10.07
N GLU A 168 -65.20 18.73 -9.38
CA GLU A 168 -64.08 19.54 -8.90
C GLU A 168 -63.26 18.77 -7.85
N GLN A 169 -63.93 18.09 -6.92
CA GLN A 169 -63.25 17.22 -5.94
C GLN A 169 -62.46 16.11 -6.62
N ILE A 170 -63.01 15.45 -7.65
CA ILE A 170 -62.30 14.43 -8.44
C ILE A 170 -61.06 15.03 -9.10
N LYS A 171 -61.17 16.22 -9.73
CA LYS A 171 -60.01 16.88 -10.35
C LYS A 171 -58.90 17.20 -9.34
N VAL A 172 -59.28 17.64 -8.13
CA VAL A 172 -58.34 17.92 -7.05
C VAL A 172 -57.67 16.63 -6.56
N LEU A 173 -58.43 15.55 -6.39
CA LEU A 173 -57.89 14.24 -6.01
C LEU A 173 -56.96 13.66 -7.09
N ASP A 174 -57.32 13.80 -8.37
CA ASP A 174 -56.45 13.40 -9.49
C ASP A 174 -55.13 14.16 -9.49
N TYR A 175 -55.18 15.47 -9.17
CA TYR A 175 -53.97 16.28 -9.02
C TYR A 175 -53.08 15.76 -7.88
N TYR A 176 -53.65 15.50 -6.70
CA TYR A 176 -52.89 14.94 -5.57
C TYR A 176 -52.31 13.56 -5.86
N LEU A 177 -53.07 12.71 -6.56
CA LEU A 177 -52.59 11.38 -6.96
C LEU A 177 -51.37 11.49 -7.89
N ARG A 178 -51.41 12.38 -8.88
CA ARG A 178 -50.27 12.62 -9.80
C ARG A 178 -49.06 13.20 -9.05
N ASP A 179 -49.30 14.10 -8.11
CA ASP A 179 -48.22 14.68 -7.29
C ASP A 179 -47.55 13.61 -6.41
N GLU A 180 -48.32 12.75 -5.75
CA GLU A 180 -47.77 11.63 -4.97
C GLU A 180 -47.05 10.61 -5.84
N GLN A 181 -47.57 10.28 -7.03
CA GLN A 181 -46.85 9.43 -7.99
C GLN A 181 -45.51 10.05 -8.40
N ARG A 182 -45.46 11.37 -8.64
CA ARG A 182 -44.21 12.07 -8.96
C ARG A 182 -43.23 12.03 -7.80
N LYS A 183 -43.68 12.30 -6.57
CA LYS A 183 -42.86 12.19 -5.36
C LYS A 183 -42.30 10.77 -5.20
N GLN A 184 -43.12 9.75 -5.40
CA GLN A 184 -42.69 8.36 -5.33
C GLN A 184 -41.61 8.04 -6.38
N LEU A 185 -41.77 8.49 -7.62
CA LEU A 185 -40.75 8.32 -8.66
C LEU A 185 -39.44 9.03 -8.28
N THR A 186 -39.51 10.30 -7.84
CA THR A 186 -38.31 11.04 -7.42
C THR A 186 -37.60 10.38 -6.22
N SER A 187 -38.36 9.81 -5.29
CA SER A 187 -37.82 9.06 -4.15
C SER A 187 -37.12 7.78 -4.61
N ARG A 188 -37.73 7.01 -5.53
CA ARG A 188 -37.11 5.82 -6.13
C ARG A 188 -35.85 6.17 -6.91
N ASP A 189 -35.87 7.23 -7.71
CA ASP A 189 -34.69 7.72 -8.43
C ASP A 189 -33.58 8.12 -7.47
N GLY A 190 -33.92 8.77 -6.34
CA GLY A 190 -32.98 9.06 -5.26
C GLY A 190 -32.36 7.80 -4.66
N GLN A 191 -33.16 6.76 -4.40
CA GLN A 191 -32.68 5.46 -3.93
C GLN A 191 -31.75 4.80 -4.95
N PHE A 192 -32.11 4.79 -6.24
CA PHE A 192 -31.27 4.23 -7.29
C PHE A 192 -29.94 4.97 -7.42
N LYS A 193 -29.95 6.31 -7.38
CA LYS A 193 -28.73 7.13 -7.35
C LYS A 193 -27.87 6.82 -6.12
N GLY A 194 -28.49 6.66 -4.96
CA GLY A 194 -27.80 6.25 -3.73
C GLY A 194 -27.14 4.88 -3.83
N ILE A 195 -27.87 3.88 -4.35
CA ILE A 195 -27.32 2.53 -4.59
C ILE A 195 -26.17 2.57 -5.60
N PHE A 196 -26.30 3.37 -6.67
CA PHE A 196 -25.25 3.51 -7.68
C PHE A 196 -23.99 4.16 -7.09
N ALA A 197 -24.14 5.27 -6.35
CA ALA A 197 -23.03 5.93 -5.66
C ALA A 197 -22.36 4.99 -4.65
N PHE A 198 -23.14 4.21 -3.89
CA PHE A 198 -22.62 3.22 -2.96
C PHE A 198 -21.81 2.13 -3.67
N LYS A 199 -22.30 1.58 -4.79
CA LYS A 199 -21.55 0.59 -5.59
C LYS A 199 -20.24 1.16 -6.13
N SER A 200 -20.26 2.41 -6.60
CA SER A 200 -19.04 3.10 -7.07
C SER A 200 -18.03 3.29 -5.93
N LEU A 201 -18.48 3.71 -4.75
CA LEU A 201 -17.64 3.85 -3.56
C LEU A 201 -17.06 2.49 -3.14
N GLN A 202 -17.89 1.45 -3.12
CA GLN A 202 -17.46 0.09 -2.79
C GLN A 202 -16.39 -0.42 -3.76
N GLN A 203 -16.51 -0.12 -5.05
CA GLN A 203 -15.48 -0.44 -6.03
C GLN A 203 -14.17 0.32 -5.74
N SER A 204 -14.25 1.64 -5.47
CA SER A 204 -13.09 2.46 -5.11
C SER A 204 -12.35 1.92 -3.88
N VAL A 205 -13.09 1.57 -2.82
CA VAL A 205 -12.52 0.99 -1.59
C VAL A 205 -11.85 -0.35 -1.88
N ASN A 206 -12.46 -1.21 -2.71
CA ASN A 206 -11.86 -2.49 -3.08
C ASN A 206 -10.57 -2.29 -3.88
N ASP A 207 -10.52 -1.31 -4.77
CA ASP A 207 -9.34 -1.02 -5.58
C ASP A 207 -8.21 -0.39 -4.75
N GLU A 208 -8.55 0.49 -3.79
CA GLU A 208 -7.60 0.99 -2.78
C GLU A 208 -7.05 -0.14 -1.90
N GLN A 209 -7.91 -1.06 -1.44
CA GLN A 209 -7.48 -2.21 -0.64
C GLN A 209 -6.53 -3.12 -1.42
N LYS A 210 -6.79 -3.36 -2.71
CA LYS A 210 -5.88 -4.11 -3.58
C LYS A 210 -4.55 -3.38 -3.74
N ALA A 211 -4.56 -2.07 -3.98
CA ALA A 211 -3.35 -1.27 -4.10
C ALA A 211 -2.52 -1.29 -2.81
N HIS A 212 -3.15 -1.16 -1.65
CA HIS A 212 -2.50 -1.26 -0.35
C HIS A 212 -1.91 -2.66 -0.10
N ASN A 213 -2.64 -3.73 -0.44
CA ASN A 213 -2.15 -5.10 -0.32
C ASN A 213 -0.92 -5.34 -1.22
N LEU A 214 -0.90 -4.79 -2.44
CA LEU A 214 0.26 -4.86 -3.33
C LEU A 214 1.47 -4.10 -2.74
N GLN A 215 1.25 -2.91 -2.17
CA GLN A 215 2.30 -2.15 -1.49
C GLN A 215 2.87 -2.91 -0.28
N LEU A 216 2.00 -3.50 0.54
CA LEU A 216 2.43 -4.35 1.66
C LEU A 216 3.27 -5.53 1.16
N GLU A 217 2.86 -6.20 0.09
CA GLU A 217 3.62 -7.31 -0.48
C GLU A 217 5.02 -6.87 -0.98
N MET A 218 5.11 -5.68 -1.59
CA MET A 218 6.39 -5.10 -1.99
C MET A 218 7.29 -4.81 -0.79
N ILE A 219 6.75 -4.14 0.25
CA ILE A 219 7.49 -3.84 1.48
C ILE A 219 7.95 -5.14 2.17
N GLU A 220 7.11 -6.17 2.22
CA GLU A 220 7.49 -7.47 2.77
C GLU A 220 8.65 -8.12 2.00
N LYS A 221 8.64 -8.03 0.67
CA LYS A 221 9.73 -8.56 -0.18
C LYS A 221 11.04 -7.80 0.09
N GLU A 222 10.99 -6.48 0.17
CA GLU A 222 12.14 -5.63 0.52
C GLU A 222 12.66 -5.93 1.92
N TYR A 223 11.78 -6.09 2.91
CA TYR A 223 12.12 -6.47 4.26
C TYR A 223 12.80 -7.86 4.31
N LYS A 224 12.26 -8.86 3.60
CA LYS A 224 12.87 -10.19 3.50
C LYS A 224 14.26 -10.13 2.84
N TYR A 225 14.43 -9.30 1.82
CA TYR A 225 15.72 -9.10 1.15
C TYR A 225 16.75 -8.43 2.07
N THR A 226 16.38 -7.31 2.69
CA THR A 226 17.25 -6.57 3.64
C THR A 226 17.62 -7.43 4.84
N LYS A 227 16.67 -8.18 5.41
CA LYS A 227 16.95 -9.15 6.48
C LYS A 227 17.95 -10.23 6.05
N LYS A 228 17.78 -10.83 4.86
CA LYS A 228 18.75 -11.81 4.32
C LYS A 228 20.13 -11.18 4.10
N ALA A 229 20.19 -9.95 3.60
CA ALA A 229 21.44 -9.22 3.41
C ALA A 229 22.13 -8.89 4.74
N ASN A 230 21.37 -8.55 5.77
CA ASN A 230 21.88 -8.31 7.11
C ASN A 230 22.42 -9.60 7.75
N ASN A 231 21.68 -10.71 7.68
CA ASN A 231 22.17 -12.00 8.18
C ASN A 231 23.51 -12.38 7.51
N LYS A 232 23.66 -12.19 6.20
CA LYS A 232 24.94 -12.42 5.51
C LYS A 232 26.07 -11.49 6.00
N ARG A 233 25.75 -10.27 6.47
CA ARG A 233 26.74 -9.37 7.07
C ARG A 233 27.14 -9.86 8.46
N GLU A 234 26.17 -10.27 9.27
CA GLU A 234 26.41 -10.86 10.59
C GLU A 234 27.24 -12.15 10.48
N ASP A 235 26.90 -13.06 9.57
CA ASP A 235 27.67 -14.28 9.33
C ASP A 235 29.13 -13.98 8.93
N ARG A 236 29.35 -12.96 8.09
CA ARG A 236 30.72 -12.53 7.73
C ARG A 236 31.46 -11.95 8.93
N LYS A 237 30.78 -11.17 9.77
CA LYS A 237 31.36 -10.63 11.00
C LYS A 237 31.74 -11.76 11.96
N HIS A 238 30.85 -12.73 12.15
CA HIS A 238 31.09 -13.92 12.97
C HIS A 238 32.29 -14.72 12.46
N ARG A 239 32.39 -14.97 11.15
CA ARG A 239 33.57 -15.63 10.56
C ARG A 239 34.85 -14.83 10.73
N GLN A 240 34.80 -13.51 10.64
CA GLN A 240 35.97 -12.66 10.88
C GLN A 240 36.40 -12.70 12.35
N GLU A 241 35.43 -12.72 13.27
CA GLU A 241 35.68 -12.91 14.71
C GLU A 241 36.29 -14.30 14.98
N GLU A 242 35.76 -15.37 14.38
CA GLU A 242 36.32 -16.73 14.45
C GLU A 242 37.75 -16.80 13.90
N ILE A 243 38.03 -16.19 12.74
CA ILE A 243 39.39 -16.15 12.17
C ILE A 243 40.33 -15.35 13.07
N ALA A 244 39.87 -14.22 13.62
CA ALA A 244 40.67 -13.41 14.54
C ALA A 244 40.97 -14.17 15.84
N GLU A 245 39.99 -14.90 16.39
CA GLU A 245 40.17 -15.75 17.57
C GLU A 245 41.11 -16.93 17.28
N ALA A 246 40.94 -17.61 16.15
CA ALA A 246 41.82 -18.69 15.73
C ALA A 246 43.27 -18.19 15.55
N ALA A 247 43.48 -17.06 14.87
CA ALA A 247 44.80 -16.46 14.70
C ALA A 247 45.42 -16.00 16.03
N ALA A 248 44.62 -15.47 16.95
CA ALA A 248 45.08 -15.09 18.29
C ALA A 248 45.50 -16.32 19.12
N ASN A 249 44.74 -17.42 19.01
CA ASN A 249 45.08 -18.69 19.66
C ASN A 249 46.36 -19.30 19.05
N GLU A 250 46.49 -19.29 17.72
CA GLU A 250 47.71 -19.75 17.05
C GLU A 250 48.94 -18.93 17.45
N ASP A 251 48.86 -17.59 17.51
CA ASP A 251 49.99 -16.75 17.97
C ASP A 251 50.35 -17.06 19.43
N ARG A 252 49.34 -17.29 20.29
CA ARG A 252 49.56 -17.68 21.68
C ARG A 252 50.27 -19.03 21.78
N ASP A 253 49.86 -20.01 20.98
CA ASP A 253 50.48 -21.34 20.95
C ASP A 253 51.89 -21.31 20.34
N LEU A 254 52.11 -20.51 19.30
CA LEU A 254 53.44 -20.25 18.72
C LEU A 254 54.39 -19.64 19.75
N ARG A 255 53.94 -18.65 20.52
CA ARG A 255 54.72 -18.06 21.62
C ARG A 255 55.02 -19.07 22.72
N TYR A 256 54.03 -19.88 23.10
CA TYR A 256 54.19 -20.94 24.08
C TYR A 256 55.23 -21.97 23.62
N ASN A 257 55.14 -22.43 22.37
CA ASN A 257 56.07 -23.38 21.77
C ASN A 257 57.48 -22.83 21.67
N LYS A 258 57.67 -21.58 21.21
CA LYS A 258 58.98 -20.92 21.19
C LYS A 258 59.61 -20.83 22.58
N THR A 259 58.81 -20.49 23.59
CA THR A 259 59.29 -20.42 24.99
C THR A 259 59.70 -21.80 25.50
N ARG A 260 58.90 -22.82 25.18
CA ARG A 260 59.18 -24.22 25.51
C ARG A 260 60.45 -24.73 24.83
N GLU A 261 60.62 -24.47 23.54
CA GLU A 261 61.82 -24.82 22.76
C GLU A 261 63.06 -24.13 23.31
N ALA A 262 62.98 -22.81 23.57
CA ALA A 262 64.07 -22.04 24.17
C ALA A 262 64.48 -22.61 25.54
N LEU A 263 63.49 -22.97 26.37
CA LEU A 263 63.74 -23.60 27.66
C LEU A 263 64.39 -24.98 27.52
N MET A 264 63.96 -25.80 26.56
CA MET A 264 64.57 -27.11 26.28
C MET A 264 66.01 -26.96 25.77
N LEU A 265 66.25 -26.01 24.86
CA LEU A 265 67.58 -25.70 24.33
C LEU A 265 68.52 -25.23 25.46
N ASN A 266 68.06 -24.32 26.32
CA ASN A 266 68.83 -23.86 27.48
C ASN A 266 69.15 -25.01 28.46
N LYS A 267 68.19 -25.92 28.70
CA LYS A 267 68.44 -27.12 29.50
C LYS A 267 69.50 -28.03 28.86
N LEU A 268 69.47 -28.19 27.54
CA LEU A 268 70.46 -28.96 26.80
C LEU A 268 71.84 -28.31 26.88
N TRP A 269 71.93 -27.00 26.65
CA TRP A 269 73.17 -26.21 26.81
C TRP A 269 73.74 -26.31 28.21
N TYR A 270 72.91 -26.15 29.23
CA TYR A 270 73.35 -26.30 30.62
C TYR A 270 73.91 -27.70 30.90
N LYS A 271 73.23 -28.76 30.42
CA LYS A 271 73.74 -30.13 30.54
C LYS A 271 75.04 -30.33 29.77
N TYR A 272 75.14 -29.81 28.55
CA TYR A 272 76.34 -29.90 27.73
C TYR A 272 77.53 -29.18 28.37
N LEU A 273 77.36 -27.92 28.78
CA LEU A 273 78.39 -27.14 29.47
C LEU A 273 78.76 -27.76 30.81
N GLY A 274 77.78 -28.27 31.57
CA GLY A 274 78.03 -29.01 32.80
C GLY A 274 78.87 -30.26 32.56
N ASN A 275 78.62 -31.01 31.49
CA ASN A 275 79.42 -32.17 31.12
C ASN A 275 80.81 -31.77 30.61
N ALA A 276 80.91 -30.74 29.77
CA ALA A 276 82.19 -30.22 29.28
C ALA A 276 83.07 -29.72 30.44
N LEU A 277 82.47 -29.02 31.41
CA LEU A 277 83.14 -28.60 32.63
C LEU A 277 83.60 -29.80 33.46
N LYS A 278 82.76 -30.83 33.64
CA LYS A 278 83.16 -32.08 34.32
C LYS A 278 84.35 -32.74 33.62
N ILE A 279 84.34 -32.85 32.30
CA ILE A 279 85.46 -33.42 31.53
C ILE A 279 86.72 -32.59 31.72
N GLN A 280 86.63 -31.25 31.63
CA GLN A 280 87.77 -30.38 31.87
C GLN A 280 88.28 -30.48 33.31
N MET A 281 87.39 -30.55 34.30
CA MET A 281 87.74 -30.76 35.70
C MET A 281 88.41 -32.12 35.92
N GLU A 282 87.97 -33.18 35.25
CA GLU A 282 88.61 -34.51 35.30
C GLU A 282 89.99 -34.51 34.65
N GLN A 283 90.16 -33.85 33.50
CA GLN A 283 91.46 -33.68 32.84
C GLN A 283 92.42 -32.86 33.71
N SER A 284 91.95 -31.73 34.24
CA SER A 284 92.73 -30.85 35.11
C SER A 284 92.96 -31.46 36.49
N LYS A 285 92.17 -32.46 36.92
CA LYS A 285 92.31 -33.10 38.23
C LYS A 285 93.73 -33.63 38.46
N SER A 286 94.32 -34.29 37.46
CA SER A 286 95.68 -34.82 37.56
C SER A 286 96.73 -33.71 37.74
N ILE A 287 96.54 -32.59 37.04
CA ILE A 287 97.39 -31.40 37.10
C ILE A 287 97.20 -30.70 38.46
N GLU A 288 95.96 -30.52 38.90
CA GLU A 288 95.60 -29.94 40.20
C GLU A 288 96.15 -30.78 41.36
N GLU A 289 96.05 -32.11 41.29
CA GLU A 289 96.65 -33.04 42.26
C GLU A 289 98.18 -32.93 42.27
N ALA A 290 98.82 -32.79 41.11
CA ALA A 290 100.26 -32.57 41.01
C ALA A 290 100.66 -31.21 41.63
N PHE A 291 99.92 -30.14 41.33
CA PHE A 291 100.14 -28.82 41.94
C PHE A 291 99.87 -28.83 43.45
N GLN A 292 98.85 -29.54 43.93
CA GLN A 292 98.62 -29.73 45.36
C GLN A 292 99.80 -30.46 46.01
N LYS A 293 100.35 -31.51 45.39
CA LYS A 293 101.56 -32.19 45.90
C LYS A 293 102.75 -31.24 45.95
N ILE A 294 103.01 -30.48 44.87
CA ILE A 294 104.09 -29.49 44.83
C ILE A 294 103.88 -28.42 45.90
N ARG A 295 102.65 -27.93 46.07
CA ARG A 295 102.28 -26.94 47.09
C ARG A 295 102.49 -27.45 48.51
N VAL A 296 102.12 -28.71 48.78
CA VAL A 296 102.39 -29.36 50.08
C VAL A 296 103.89 -29.46 50.36
N VAL A 297 104.71 -29.78 49.35
CA VAL A 297 106.16 -29.93 49.50
C VAL A 297 106.89 -28.59 49.58
N THR A 298 106.49 -27.59 48.80
CA THR A 298 107.20 -26.30 48.68
C THR A 298 106.67 -25.21 49.60
N GLY A 299 105.44 -25.35 50.12
CA GLY A 299 104.77 -24.35 50.94
C GLY A 299 104.33 -23.08 50.19
N LEU A 300 104.53 -23.02 48.87
CA LEU A 300 104.15 -21.88 48.03
C LEU A 300 102.68 -22.02 47.57
N TYR A 301 101.88 -21.02 47.87
CA TYR A 301 100.43 -21.02 47.59
C TYR A 301 100.09 -20.53 46.17
N ASP A 302 100.96 -19.71 45.58
CA ASP A 302 100.77 -19.15 44.25
C ASP A 302 101.49 -20.00 43.18
N ILE A 303 100.72 -20.52 42.23
CA ILE A 303 101.20 -21.36 41.13
C ILE A 303 102.14 -20.58 40.22
N GLN A 304 101.87 -19.29 39.99
CA GLN A 304 102.69 -18.44 39.12
C GLN A 304 104.09 -18.27 39.70
N GLU A 305 104.19 -18.16 41.03
CA GLU A 305 105.49 -18.01 41.71
C GLU A 305 106.34 -19.29 41.61
N VAL A 306 105.70 -20.47 41.73
CA VAL A 306 106.39 -21.77 41.58
C VAL A 306 106.95 -21.93 40.17
N VAL A 307 106.13 -21.66 39.15
CA VAL A 307 106.53 -21.78 37.74
C VAL A 307 107.62 -20.75 37.41
N GLN A 308 107.48 -19.51 37.88
CA GLN A 308 108.47 -18.47 37.64
C GLN A 308 109.83 -18.79 38.29
N ARG A 309 109.86 -19.33 39.51
CA ARG A 309 111.09 -19.77 40.18
C ARG A 309 111.73 -20.96 39.48
N PHE A 310 110.95 -21.90 38.94
CA PHE A 310 111.47 -23.00 38.14
C PHE A 310 112.05 -22.52 36.81
N LEU A 311 111.34 -21.68 36.07
CA LEU A 311 111.79 -21.11 34.80
C LEU A 311 113.05 -20.25 34.98
N THR A 312 113.10 -19.40 36.00
CA THR A 312 114.31 -18.61 36.27
C THR A 312 115.48 -19.47 36.69
N ARG A 313 115.24 -20.58 37.41
CA ARG A 313 116.30 -21.55 37.75
C ARG A 313 116.80 -22.29 36.52
N GLU A 314 115.93 -22.78 35.64
CA GLU A 314 116.34 -23.41 34.38
C GLU A 314 117.04 -22.43 33.45
N GLN A 315 116.52 -21.20 33.31
CA GLN A 315 117.13 -20.15 32.50
C GLN A 315 118.52 -19.79 33.02
N SER A 316 118.70 -19.70 34.34
CA SER A 316 120.02 -19.48 34.95
C SER A 316 120.97 -20.65 34.67
N TYR A 317 120.49 -21.89 34.73
CA TYR A 317 121.28 -23.08 34.39
C TYR A 317 121.69 -23.10 32.91
N ALA A 318 120.77 -22.77 32.00
CA ALA A 318 121.03 -22.70 30.57
C ALA A 318 122.04 -21.58 30.21
N GLN A 319 121.93 -20.42 30.89
CA GLN A 319 122.90 -19.33 30.78
C GLN A 319 124.29 -19.73 31.30
N LEU A 320 124.35 -20.46 32.42
CA LEU A 320 125.62 -20.95 32.94
C LEU A 320 126.27 -21.96 31.98
N ALA A 321 125.48 -22.86 31.41
CA ALA A 321 125.95 -23.87 30.45
C ALA A 321 126.50 -23.22 29.17
N THR A 322 125.80 -22.23 28.62
CA THR A 322 126.25 -21.47 27.44
C THR A 322 127.54 -20.69 27.73
N MET A 323 127.63 -20.00 28.88
CA MET A 323 128.89 -19.38 29.30
C MET A 323 130.05 -20.37 29.42
N VAL A 324 129.82 -21.57 29.96
CA VAL A 324 130.84 -22.61 30.04
C VAL A 324 131.30 -23.05 28.64
N THR A 325 130.38 -23.16 27.68
CA THR A 325 130.74 -23.48 26.29
C THR A 325 131.52 -22.37 25.60
N GLU A 326 131.15 -21.11 25.82
CA GLU A 326 131.85 -19.94 25.28
C GLU A 326 133.27 -19.82 25.85
N CYS A 327 133.42 -19.98 27.17
CA CYS A 327 134.73 -20.00 27.82
C CYS A 327 135.63 -21.14 27.29
N LYS A 328 135.07 -22.33 27.01
CA LYS A 328 135.80 -23.42 26.37
C LYS A 328 136.25 -23.05 24.95
N ALA A 329 135.38 -22.41 24.16
CA ALA A 329 135.71 -21.96 22.81
C ALA A 329 136.83 -20.91 22.82
N ILE A 330 136.79 -19.95 23.75
CA ILE A 330 137.83 -18.93 23.94
C ILE A 330 139.18 -19.57 24.31
N CYS A 331 139.20 -20.51 25.26
CA CYS A 331 140.42 -21.25 25.63
C CYS A 331 141.01 -22.04 24.45
N ASN A 332 140.18 -22.68 23.64
CA ASN A 332 140.64 -23.37 22.43
C ASN A 332 141.21 -22.40 21.40
N ASN A 333 140.59 -21.24 21.22
CA ASN A 333 141.06 -20.23 20.28
C ASN A 333 142.44 -19.67 20.69
N TYR A 334 142.67 -19.44 21.98
CA TYR A 334 143.99 -19.06 22.48
C TYR A 334 145.03 -20.18 22.32
N LYS A 335 144.65 -21.45 22.49
CA LYS A 335 145.55 -22.58 22.18
C LYS A 335 145.95 -22.61 20.70
N ASN A 336 144.97 -22.47 19.81
CA ASN A 336 145.20 -22.48 18.36
C ASN A 336 146.07 -21.31 17.91
N LYS A 337 145.86 -20.11 18.45
CA LYS A 337 146.75 -18.96 18.18
C LYS A 337 148.17 -19.18 18.67
N ASN A 338 148.35 -19.91 19.77
CA ASN A 338 149.67 -20.20 20.32
C ASN A 338 150.42 -21.27 19.48
N THR A 339 149.69 -22.23 18.91
CA THR A 339 150.24 -23.16 17.92
C THR A 339 150.56 -22.44 16.62
N GLU A 340 149.66 -21.59 16.10
CA GLU A 340 149.88 -20.80 14.88
C GLU A 340 151.07 -19.83 15.01
N LEU A 341 151.27 -19.19 16.17
CA LEU A 341 152.46 -18.37 16.42
C LEU A 341 153.73 -19.20 16.53
N SER A 342 153.64 -20.41 17.08
CA SER A 342 154.77 -21.35 17.09
C SER A 342 155.12 -21.82 15.68
N ASP A 343 154.12 -22.08 14.86
CA ASP A 343 154.25 -22.48 13.45
C ASP A 343 154.73 -21.31 12.58
N LEU A 344 154.28 -20.08 12.84
CA LEU A 344 154.78 -18.86 12.19
C LEU A 344 156.23 -18.57 12.57
N ILE A 345 156.64 -18.79 13.82
CA ILE A 345 158.05 -18.68 14.23
C ILE A 345 158.89 -19.77 13.55
N HIS A 346 158.32 -20.96 13.33
CA HIS A 346 158.96 -22.06 12.60
C HIS A 346 159.03 -21.77 11.08
N GLU A 347 158.01 -21.16 10.49
CA GLU A 347 157.97 -20.70 9.10
C GLU A 347 158.88 -19.50 8.87
N PHE A 348 158.97 -18.52 9.78
CA PHE A 348 159.92 -17.41 9.67
C PHE A 348 161.37 -17.86 9.80
N LYS A 349 161.65 -18.93 10.57
CA LYS A 349 162.97 -19.59 10.58
C LYS A 349 163.28 -20.35 9.28
N LEU A 350 162.28 -20.79 8.53
CA LEU A 350 162.43 -21.47 7.24
C LEU A 350 162.40 -20.48 6.04
N ALA A 351 161.74 -19.33 6.19
CA ALA A 351 161.55 -18.31 5.15
C ALA A 351 162.75 -17.35 4.97
N GLU A 352 163.70 -17.29 5.91
CA GLU A 352 164.97 -16.58 5.72
C GLU A 352 165.93 -17.34 4.77
N GLN A 353 165.65 -18.61 4.47
CA GLN A 353 166.50 -19.47 3.62
C GLN A 353 165.94 -19.77 2.22
N THR A 354 164.68 -19.44 1.91
CA THR A 354 164.14 -19.70 0.57
C THR A 354 163.22 -18.59 0.08
N ASN A 355 163.83 -17.68 -0.66
CA ASN A 355 163.20 -16.57 -1.36
C ASN A 355 162.31 -17.10 -2.51
N LYS A 356 160.98 -17.09 -2.36
CA LYS A 356 160.04 -17.15 -3.49
C LYS A 356 158.61 -16.69 -3.13
N ASN A 357 158.37 -15.47 -3.57
CA ASN A 357 157.18 -14.89 -4.18
C ASN A 357 156.09 -15.86 -4.67
N VAL A 358 154.81 -15.47 -4.48
CA VAL A 358 153.54 -15.82 -5.19
C VAL A 358 152.40 -15.63 -4.15
N ASN A 359 151.32 -14.88 -4.37
CA ASN A 359 150.27 -15.19 -5.34
C ASN A 359 149.27 -14.01 -5.50
N THR A 360 149.34 -13.27 -6.61
CA THR A 360 148.45 -12.15 -6.97
C THR A 360 147.27 -12.57 -7.87
N GLU A 361 147.10 -13.86 -8.16
CA GLU A 361 146.01 -14.37 -9.01
C GLU A 361 144.71 -14.70 -8.25
N ILE A 362 144.80 -15.05 -6.96
CA ILE A 362 143.62 -15.43 -6.14
C ILE A 362 142.70 -14.22 -5.87
N LEU A 363 143.23 -13.00 -5.91
CA LEU A 363 142.47 -11.76 -5.71
C LEU A 363 141.71 -11.29 -6.96
N LYS A 364 142.13 -11.68 -8.17
CA LYS A 364 141.46 -11.23 -9.41
C LYS A 364 140.13 -11.96 -9.66
N ASN A 365 140.04 -13.24 -9.30
CA ASN A 365 138.81 -14.01 -9.51
C ASN A 365 137.68 -13.63 -8.55
N LYS A 366 137.98 -13.22 -7.30
CA LYS A 366 136.96 -12.75 -6.35
C LYS A 366 136.31 -11.41 -6.73
N ILE A 367 137.00 -10.57 -7.52
CA ILE A 367 136.46 -9.28 -7.96
C ILE A 367 135.46 -9.48 -9.10
N ALA A 368 135.67 -10.47 -9.98
CA ALA A 368 134.77 -10.75 -11.09
C ALA A 368 133.37 -11.22 -10.64
N ASP A 369 133.30 -12.13 -9.65
CA ASP A 369 132.04 -12.65 -9.12
C ASP A 369 131.19 -11.56 -8.43
N CYS A 370 131.82 -10.64 -7.69
CA CYS A 370 131.12 -9.52 -7.06
C CYS A 370 130.50 -8.52 -8.06
N TYR A 371 131.06 -8.37 -9.27
CA TYR A 371 130.47 -7.50 -10.29
C TYR A 371 129.22 -8.11 -10.93
N GLU A 372 129.16 -9.43 -11.07
CA GLU A 372 128.00 -10.10 -11.67
C GLU A 372 126.76 -9.99 -10.77
N ASP A 373 126.92 -10.18 -9.46
CA ASP A 373 125.81 -10.05 -8.50
C ASP A 373 125.29 -8.61 -8.39
N LEU A 374 126.17 -7.62 -8.52
CA LEU A 374 125.78 -6.20 -8.54
C LEU A 374 124.89 -5.86 -9.75
N THR A 375 125.10 -6.50 -10.90
CA THR A 375 124.27 -6.28 -12.10
C THR A 375 122.87 -6.89 -11.94
N LYS A 376 122.75 -8.07 -11.32
CA LYS A 376 121.47 -8.73 -11.05
C LYS A 376 120.58 -7.94 -10.08
N GLU A 377 121.18 -7.32 -9.05
CA GLU A 377 120.47 -6.44 -8.11
C GLU A 377 119.97 -5.14 -8.78
N LYS A 378 120.79 -4.51 -9.64
CA LYS A 378 120.37 -3.34 -10.40
C LYS A 378 119.15 -3.61 -11.28
N ASP A 379 119.10 -4.77 -11.95
CA ASP A 379 117.97 -5.15 -12.80
C ASP A 379 116.67 -5.37 -12.01
N LYS A 380 116.75 -5.99 -10.81
CA LYS A 380 115.59 -6.14 -9.92
C LYS A 380 115.06 -4.78 -9.45
N TYR A 381 115.96 -3.88 -9.07
CA TYR A 381 115.60 -2.51 -8.68
C TYR A 381 114.89 -1.76 -9.81
N PHE A 382 115.40 -1.84 -11.05
CA PHE A 382 114.76 -1.20 -12.21
C PHE A 382 113.37 -1.76 -12.54
N ARG A 383 113.18 -3.08 -12.46
CA ARG A 383 111.86 -3.70 -12.64
C ARG A 383 110.88 -3.22 -11.57
N SER A 384 111.29 -3.24 -10.30
CA SER A 384 110.47 -2.76 -9.18
C SER A 384 110.09 -1.28 -9.33
N LYS A 385 111.04 -0.43 -9.75
CA LYS A 385 110.80 1.00 -10.03
C LYS A 385 109.81 1.21 -11.18
N LYS A 386 109.87 0.40 -12.23
CA LYS A 386 108.91 0.44 -13.35
C LYS A 386 107.50 0.03 -12.92
N THR A 387 107.36 -1.00 -12.09
CA THR A 387 106.05 -1.40 -11.54
C THR A 387 105.48 -0.32 -10.62
N ARG A 388 106.33 0.28 -9.77
CA ARG A 388 105.97 1.40 -8.88
C ARG A 388 105.41 2.60 -9.65
N THR A 389 106.07 2.98 -10.75
CA THR A 389 105.62 4.10 -11.61
C THR A 389 104.33 3.79 -12.36
N ASN A 390 104.15 2.54 -12.83
CA ASN A 390 102.91 2.11 -13.49
C ASN A 390 101.70 2.14 -12.53
N ILE A 391 101.87 1.70 -11.27
CA ILE A 391 100.81 1.74 -10.26
C ILE A 391 100.42 3.20 -9.94
N LEU A 392 101.41 4.09 -9.82
CA LEU A 392 101.17 5.53 -9.61
C LEU A 392 100.38 6.16 -10.77
N LEU A 393 100.76 5.86 -12.01
CA LEU A 393 100.07 6.36 -13.21
C LEU A 393 98.63 5.82 -13.31
N TRP A 394 98.42 4.55 -12.95
CA TRP A 394 97.09 3.94 -12.93
C TRP A 394 96.19 4.56 -11.85
N ALA A 395 96.70 4.71 -10.63
CA ALA A 395 95.96 5.32 -9.53
C ALA A 395 95.59 6.78 -9.83
N LYS A 396 96.52 7.56 -10.41
CA LYS A 396 96.24 8.93 -10.90
C LYS A 396 95.18 8.96 -12.00
N LYS A 397 95.24 8.04 -12.97
CA LYS A 397 94.20 7.91 -14.01
C LYS A 397 92.82 7.60 -13.43
N MET A 398 92.74 6.77 -12.39
CA MET A 398 91.46 6.46 -11.75
C MET A 398 90.94 7.62 -10.91
N LEU A 399 91.79 8.33 -10.17
CA LEU A 399 91.41 9.56 -9.47
C LEU A 399 90.85 10.63 -10.42
N MET A 400 91.49 10.83 -11.59
CA MET A 400 90.97 11.73 -12.63
C MET A 400 89.59 11.34 -13.17
N LYS A 401 89.21 10.05 -13.10
CA LYS A 401 87.87 9.61 -13.53
C LYS A 401 86.80 9.86 -12.48
N PHE A 402 87.13 9.77 -11.20
CA PHE A 402 86.17 9.96 -10.11
C PHE A 402 85.94 11.43 -9.76
N ASN A 403 86.93 12.30 -9.97
CA ASN A 403 86.83 13.70 -9.57
C ASN A 403 87.31 14.65 -10.69
N LYS A 404 86.38 15.40 -11.30
CA LYS A 404 86.65 16.31 -12.45
C LYS A 404 87.42 17.59 -12.08
N GLY A 405 87.94 17.71 -10.85
CA GLY A 405 88.55 18.95 -10.36
C GLY A 405 89.89 18.82 -9.65
N HIS A 406 90.50 17.63 -9.55
CA HIS A 406 91.75 17.50 -8.78
C HIS A 406 92.98 17.84 -9.63
N THR A 407 93.51 19.05 -9.42
CA THR A 407 94.73 19.57 -10.05
C THR A 407 96.00 18.95 -9.48
N ASP A 408 96.95 18.67 -10.38
CA ASP A 408 98.28 18.09 -10.18
C ASP A 408 99.01 18.53 -8.90
N GLN A 409 98.96 17.71 -7.84
CA GLN A 409 99.97 17.74 -6.78
C GLN A 409 101.15 16.86 -7.17
N LYS A 410 102.32 17.49 -7.29
CA LYS A 410 103.60 16.83 -7.61
C LYS A 410 104.23 16.39 -6.29
N ASN A 411 104.38 15.07 -6.12
CA ASN A 411 105.06 14.34 -5.03
C ASN A 411 104.18 13.90 -3.84
N GLU A 412 103.22 13.00 -4.11
CA GLU A 412 102.56 12.21 -3.06
C GLU A 412 103.14 10.79 -3.02
N ASP A 413 103.27 10.24 -1.81
CA ASP A 413 103.66 8.85 -1.63
C ASP A 413 102.52 7.93 -2.10
N ILE A 414 102.85 6.72 -2.59
CA ILE A 414 101.85 5.78 -3.16
C ILE A 414 100.70 5.52 -2.18
N LYS A 415 101.05 5.51 -0.90
CA LYS A 415 100.11 5.27 0.20
C LYS A 415 99.03 6.36 0.26
N GLU A 416 99.39 7.62 0.00
CA GLU A 416 98.47 8.76 0.03
C GLU A 416 97.53 8.74 -1.17
N VAL A 417 98.06 8.53 -2.38
CA VAL A 417 97.26 8.44 -3.62
C VAL A 417 96.23 7.29 -3.53
N MET A 418 96.62 6.14 -2.98
CA MET A 418 95.74 4.99 -2.82
C MET A 418 94.69 5.19 -1.72
N GLN A 419 95.03 5.92 -0.65
CA GLN A 419 94.06 6.28 0.40
C GLN A 419 93.03 7.30 -0.12
N SER A 420 93.45 8.29 -0.89
CA SER A 420 92.56 9.25 -1.56
C SER A 420 91.60 8.53 -2.52
N LEU A 421 92.10 7.58 -3.32
CA LEU A 421 91.25 6.76 -4.20
C LEU A 421 90.24 5.92 -3.41
N ALA A 422 90.65 5.31 -2.29
CA ALA A 422 89.76 4.52 -1.46
C ALA A 422 88.63 5.37 -0.82
N ASN A 423 88.95 6.60 -0.42
CA ASN A 423 87.97 7.53 0.15
C ASN A 423 86.97 8.02 -0.91
N GLU A 424 87.42 8.32 -2.12
CA GLU A 424 86.57 8.68 -3.28
C GLU A 424 85.61 7.54 -3.65
N VAL A 425 86.10 6.30 -3.72
CA VAL A 425 85.24 5.13 -4.00
C VAL A 425 84.21 4.92 -2.90
N LYS A 426 84.58 5.10 -1.62
CA LYS A 426 83.63 5.07 -0.50
C LYS A 426 82.57 6.18 -0.64
N PHE A 427 82.98 7.40 -1.00
CA PHE A 427 82.05 8.51 -1.22
C PHE A 427 81.08 8.24 -2.37
N ALA A 428 81.57 7.70 -3.50
CA ALA A 428 80.72 7.31 -4.62
C ALA A 428 79.70 6.22 -4.23
N ILE A 429 80.11 5.21 -3.45
CA ILE A 429 79.20 4.17 -2.92
C ILE A 429 78.18 4.78 -1.96
N GLN A 430 78.57 5.71 -1.09
CA GLN A 430 77.67 6.40 -0.16
C GLN A 430 76.62 7.22 -0.92
N LYS A 431 77.04 8.00 -1.93
CA LYS A 431 76.16 8.81 -2.77
C LYS A 431 75.14 7.96 -3.53
N THR A 432 75.50 6.74 -3.95
CA THR A 432 74.53 5.79 -4.55
C THR A 432 73.54 5.19 -3.56
N LYS A 433 73.84 5.19 -2.26
CA LYS A 433 72.89 4.75 -1.21
C LYS A 433 71.89 5.84 -0.83
N GLU A 434 72.27 7.11 -0.90
CA GLU A 434 71.43 8.26 -0.52
C GLU A 434 70.39 8.66 -1.60
N LEU A 435 70.59 8.27 -2.85
CA LEU A 435 69.73 8.63 -3.99
C LEU A 435 68.56 7.67 -4.28
N GLY A 436 68.25 6.73 -3.39
CA GLY A 436 66.92 6.10 -3.29
C GLY A 436 66.27 5.58 -4.58
N ALA A 437 67.02 5.00 -5.51
CA ALA A 437 66.51 4.35 -6.72
C ALA A 437 66.70 2.82 -6.67
N PRO A 438 65.76 2.00 -7.19
CA PRO A 438 65.73 0.56 -6.98
C PRO A 438 66.98 -0.14 -7.52
N LEU A 439 67.69 -0.78 -6.59
CA LEU A 439 69.04 -1.31 -6.68
C LEU A 439 69.23 -2.56 -7.57
N ASN A 440 68.34 -2.80 -8.54
CA ASN A 440 68.32 -4.06 -9.31
C ASN A 440 68.64 -3.94 -10.81
N ILE A 441 68.79 -2.73 -11.36
CA ILE A 441 69.10 -2.57 -12.80
C ILE A 441 70.55 -2.07 -13.00
N ALA A 442 71.04 -1.13 -12.19
CA ALA A 442 72.42 -0.62 -12.30
C ALA A 442 73.52 -1.61 -11.84
N LYS A 443 73.16 -2.64 -11.05
CA LYS A 443 74.11 -3.66 -10.57
C LYS A 443 74.58 -4.61 -11.67
N LYS A 444 73.76 -4.85 -12.71
CA LYS A 444 74.07 -5.81 -13.78
C LYS A 444 74.99 -5.19 -14.84
N GLU A 445 74.83 -3.91 -15.13
CA GLU A 445 75.67 -3.20 -16.11
C GLU A 445 77.05 -2.86 -15.55
N SER A 446 77.14 -2.46 -14.27
CA SER A 446 78.44 -2.19 -13.62
C SER A 446 79.25 -3.46 -13.30
N LEU A 447 78.62 -4.59 -12.96
CA LEU A 447 79.33 -5.88 -12.82
C LEU A 447 79.81 -6.43 -14.18
N SER A 448 79.06 -6.20 -15.26
CA SER A 448 79.45 -6.56 -16.63
C SER A 448 80.69 -5.77 -17.09
N GLU A 449 80.74 -4.46 -16.83
CA GLU A 449 81.91 -3.64 -17.17
C GLU A 449 83.14 -3.95 -16.29
N ILE A 450 82.94 -4.21 -14.99
CA ILE A 450 84.06 -4.59 -14.09
C ILE A 450 84.59 -5.99 -14.43
N GLN A 451 83.73 -6.96 -14.76
CA GLN A 451 84.16 -8.28 -15.28
C GLN A 451 84.83 -8.17 -16.66
N GLY A 452 84.39 -7.24 -17.51
CA GLY A 452 85.02 -6.94 -18.80
C GLY A 452 86.41 -6.33 -18.66
N ILE A 453 86.64 -5.50 -17.64
CA ILE A 453 87.96 -4.93 -17.32
C ILE A 453 88.85 -6.02 -16.68
N PHE A 454 88.32 -6.88 -15.82
CA PHE A 454 89.08 -7.98 -15.20
C PHE A 454 89.54 -9.03 -16.23
N LYS A 455 88.73 -9.32 -17.26
CA LYS A 455 89.12 -10.19 -18.39
C LYS A 455 90.16 -9.57 -19.32
N ARG A 456 90.29 -8.24 -19.36
CA ARG A 456 91.26 -7.54 -20.24
C ARG A 456 92.61 -7.27 -19.58
N LEU A 457 92.73 -7.41 -18.25
CA LEU A 457 93.90 -6.95 -17.50
C LEU A 457 94.96 -8.02 -17.17
N ASN A 458 94.83 -9.28 -17.63
CA ASN A 458 95.97 -10.20 -17.62
C ASN A 458 95.71 -11.51 -18.39
N PRO A 459 96.20 -11.67 -19.64
CA PRO A 459 96.26 -12.98 -20.28
C PRO A 459 97.34 -13.91 -19.67
N GLU A 460 98.31 -13.38 -18.89
CA GLU A 460 99.41 -14.18 -18.33
C GLU A 460 99.08 -14.91 -17.02
N LEU A 461 98.00 -14.55 -16.31
CA LEU A 461 97.56 -15.26 -15.10
C LEU A 461 96.60 -16.42 -15.37
N GLN A 462 95.98 -16.48 -16.55
CA GLN A 462 95.14 -17.61 -16.95
C GLN A 462 95.94 -18.88 -17.29
N VAL A 463 97.23 -18.77 -17.60
CA VAL A 463 98.10 -19.93 -17.89
C VAL A 463 98.66 -20.60 -16.63
N LYS A 464 98.57 -19.95 -15.45
CA LYS A 464 99.10 -20.49 -14.18
C LYS A 464 98.05 -20.94 -13.16
N MET A 465 96.76 -20.71 -13.42
CA MET A 465 95.66 -21.26 -12.62
C MET A 465 94.99 -22.50 -13.24
N MET A 466 95.38 -22.92 -14.46
CA MET A 466 95.01 -24.22 -15.06
C MET A 466 95.92 -25.37 -14.58
N ARG A 467 96.01 -25.57 -13.26
CA ARG A 467 96.50 -26.82 -12.63
C ARG A 467 95.81 -27.07 -11.29
N ILE A 468 94.49 -26.99 -11.29
CA ILE A 468 93.66 -27.60 -10.24
C ILE A 468 92.56 -28.34 -11.00
N ASP A 469 92.60 -29.66 -10.93
CA ASP A 469 91.64 -30.56 -11.57
C ASP A 469 90.23 -30.33 -11.00
N PRO A 470 89.22 -30.09 -11.84
CA PRO A 470 87.84 -29.86 -11.40
C PRO A 470 87.06 -31.15 -11.02
N GLU A 471 87.72 -32.30 -10.91
CA GLU A 471 87.06 -33.59 -10.58
C GLU A 471 86.86 -33.88 -9.07
N GLU A 472 87.38 -33.05 -8.15
CA GLU A 472 87.21 -33.28 -6.70
C GLU A 472 86.07 -32.50 -6.03
N ILE A 473 85.42 -31.56 -6.72
CA ILE A 473 84.30 -30.77 -6.13
C ILE A 473 82.93 -31.35 -6.54
N LEU A 474 82.86 -32.22 -7.56
CA LEU A 474 81.62 -32.81 -8.08
C LEU A 474 81.15 -34.10 -7.36
N LYS A 475 81.73 -34.45 -6.20
CA LYS A 475 81.35 -35.64 -5.41
C LYS A 475 80.65 -35.37 -4.07
N LYS A 476 80.17 -34.15 -3.79
CA LYS A 476 79.42 -33.85 -2.56
C LYS A 476 78.05 -33.16 -2.72
N GLU A 477 77.53 -33.04 -3.94
CA GLU A 477 76.17 -32.52 -4.19
C GLU A 477 75.25 -33.55 -4.88
N ALA A 478 75.53 -34.84 -4.74
CA ALA A 478 74.64 -35.93 -5.14
C ALA A 478 74.05 -36.62 -3.91
N SER A 479 73.04 -36.01 -3.29
CA SER A 479 71.99 -36.73 -2.58
C SER A 479 70.78 -35.80 -2.35
N VAL A 480 69.61 -36.29 -2.77
CA VAL A 480 68.26 -35.77 -2.54
C VAL A 480 67.71 -34.85 -3.65
N GLU A 481 67.53 -35.43 -4.83
CA GLU A 481 66.28 -35.28 -5.59
C GLU A 481 65.29 -36.37 -5.14
N ASP A 482 64.01 -36.15 -5.47
CA ASP A 482 62.84 -37.04 -5.39
C ASP A 482 61.92 -36.87 -4.17
N LEU A 483 60.85 -36.09 -4.33
CA LEU A 483 59.50 -36.61 -4.59
C LEU A 483 58.46 -35.48 -4.58
N ALA A 484 58.08 -35.02 -5.78
CA ALA A 484 56.66 -34.81 -6.08
C ALA A 484 56.24 -36.02 -6.94
N PRO A 485 55.00 -36.51 -6.80
CA PRO A 485 54.07 -36.13 -7.86
C PRO A 485 52.61 -35.95 -7.44
N ALA A 486 51.95 -35.23 -8.34
CA ALA A 486 50.52 -35.02 -8.59
C ALA A 486 49.52 -36.10 -8.15
N SER A 487 48.30 -35.65 -7.82
CA SER A 487 46.98 -36.23 -8.13
C SER A 487 45.93 -35.53 -7.23
N TYR A 488 44.67 -35.28 -7.55
CA TYR A 488 43.79 -35.46 -8.71
C TYR A 488 42.55 -34.59 -8.41
N SER A 489 42.01 -33.91 -9.41
CA SER A 489 40.57 -33.60 -9.55
C SER A 489 40.08 -34.56 -10.66
N PRO A 490 38.83 -35.08 -10.70
CA PRO A 490 37.57 -34.34 -10.52
C PRO A 490 36.42 -35.15 -9.89
N GLU A 491 35.29 -34.52 -9.54
CA GLU A 491 33.96 -35.06 -9.91
C GLU A 491 32.83 -34.06 -9.62
N ILE A 492 32.09 -33.76 -10.70
CA ILE A 492 30.80 -33.10 -10.74
C ILE A 492 29.76 -34.22 -10.71
N VAL A 493 28.84 -34.21 -9.76
CA VAL A 493 27.57 -34.93 -9.88
C VAL A 493 26.45 -34.00 -9.40
N GLU A 494 25.61 -33.60 -10.35
CA GLU A 494 24.28 -33.07 -10.14
C GLU A 494 23.41 -34.17 -9.51
N GLU A 495 22.76 -33.90 -8.37
CA GLU A 495 21.51 -34.59 -8.03
C GLU A 495 20.48 -33.63 -7.44
N ILE A 496 19.30 -33.73 -8.04
CA ILE A 496 18.06 -33.00 -7.84
C ILE A 496 17.42 -33.39 -6.50
N PRO A 497 16.84 -32.46 -5.71
CA PRO A 497 15.92 -32.87 -4.66
C PRO A 497 14.52 -33.10 -5.25
N ASP A 498 14.14 -34.37 -5.19
CA ASP A 498 12.83 -34.92 -5.51
C ASP A 498 11.65 -34.17 -4.86
N LYS A 499 10.64 -33.96 -5.69
CA LYS A 499 9.30 -33.52 -5.32
C LYS A 499 8.62 -34.62 -4.50
N LYS A 500 8.49 -34.42 -3.18
CA LYS A 500 7.49 -35.15 -2.39
C LYS A 500 6.17 -34.41 -2.38
N TYR A 501 5.24 -34.99 -3.15
CA TYR A 501 3.80 -34.77 -3.11
C TYR A 501 3.29 -34.75 -1.67
N LYS A 502 2.59 -33.68 -1.29
CA LYS A 502 1.60 -33.71 -0.21
C LYS A 502 0.21 -33.62 -0.83
N LEU A 503 -0.56 -34.64 -0.46
CA LEU A 503 -1.95 -34.88 -0.80
C LEU A 503 -2.87 -33.71 -0.45
N HIS A 504 -3.85 -33.51 -1.33
CA HIS A 504 -5.04 -32.68 -1.14
C HIS A 504 -5.72 -32.89 0.22
N PRO A 505 -6.44 -31.84 0.67
CA PRO A 505 -7.84 -32.08 0.93
C PRO A 505 -8.74 -31.03 0.24
N PHE A 506 -9.75 -31.57 -0.44
CA PHE A 506 -11.16 -31.18 -0.27
C PHE A 506 -11.53 -29.70 -0.51
N VAL A 507 -12.04 -29.43 -1.72
CA VAL A 507 -12.99 -28.32 -1.98
C VAL A 507 -14.30 -28.97 -2.43
N PRO A 508 -15.44 -28.67 -1.79
CA PRO A 508 -16.73 -29.16 -2.24
C PRO A 508 -17.23 -28.33 -3.42
N GLU A 509 -17.56 -29.02 -4.52
CA GLU A 509 -18.38 -28.48 -5.59
C GLU A 509 -19.77 -28.14 -5.04
N LYS A 510 -20.13 -26.86 -5.12
CA LYS A 510 -21.52 -26.43 -5.02
C LYS A 510 -22.11 -26.40 -6.42
N GLU A 511 -23.16 -27.19 -6.54
CA GLU A 511 -24.17 -27.17 -7.58
C GLU A 511 -24.82 -25.79 -7.76
N ASN A 512 -25.46 -25.64 -8.93
CA ASN A 512 -26.63 -24.81 -9.22
C ASN A 512 -26.43 -23.32 -9.55
N SER A 513 -26.42 -23.03 -10.85
CA SER A 513 -27.41 -22.14 -11.50
C SER A 513 -27.18 -22.15 -13.02
N SER A 514 -27.99 -22.86 -13.80
CA SER A 514 -29.23 -22.35 -14.40
C SER A 514 -29.06 -21.01 -15.14
N SER A 515 -28.55 -21.06 -16.38
CA SER A 515 -28.79 -19.98 -17.36
C SER A 515 -29.87 -20.45 -18.33
N PHE A 516 -31.08 -20.01 -18.04
CA PHE A 516 -32.29 -20.17 -18.83
C PHE A 516 -32.29 -19.20 -20.02
N ARG A 517 -32.84 -19.66 -21.15
CA ARG A 517 -33.13 -18.89 -22.37
C ARG A 517 -33.96 -17.62 -22.08
N HIS A 518 -33.76 -16.56 -22.89
CA HIS A 518 -34.77 -15.69 -23.54
C HIS A 518 -34.00 -14.74 -24.49
N SER A 519 -34.06 -14.87 -25.82
CA SER A 519 -35.14 -14.44 -26.73
C SER A 519 -35.55 -12.96 -26.58
N LYS A 520 -35.18 -12.15 -27.58
CA LYS A 520 -35.97 -11.09 -28.25
C LYS A 520 -35.06 -10.45 -29.32
N TYR A 521 -35.28 -10.70 -30.60
CA TYR A 521 -36.23 -10.04 -31.51
C TYR A 521 -36.10 -8.51 -31.58
N ASP A 522 -35.71 -8.09 -32.78
CA ASP A 522 -36.15 -6.93 -33.58
C ASP A 522 -36.17 -5.52 -32.98
N LYS A 523 -35.43 -4.65 -33.68
CA LYS A 523 -35.90 -3.30 -34.06
C LYS A 523 -35.18 -2.83 -35.33
N HIS A 524 -35.80 -3.07 -36.48
CA HIS A 524 -35.66 -2.28 -37.71
C HIS A 524 -37.05 -1.77 -38.11
N LYS A 525 -37.29 -0.48 -37.89
CA LYS A 525 -38.07 0.51 -38.65
C LYS A 525 -38.54 1.63 -37.73
#